data_AF-A0A972UX66-F1
#
_entry.id   AF-A0A972UX66-F1
#
_cell.length_a   1.000
_cell.length_b   1.000
_cell.length_c   1.000
_cell.angle_alpha   90.00
_cell.angle_beta   90.00
_cell.angle_gamma   90.00
#
_symmetry.space_group_name_H-M   'P 1'
#
loop_
_entity.id
_entity.type
_entity.pdbx_description
1 polymer ?
#
loop_
_entity_poly.entity_id
_entity_poly.type
_entity_poly.pdbx_seq_one_letter_code
_entity_poly.pdbx_strand_id
1 'polypeptide(L)'
;MYMLSYDHGGLILWGGDHFQERLRNAISWLDKYPGFKIGLDNEAHMYDKLARENPALLDEIRNNLKKYPERFGIGTCTYGQPLSQFIGEESNIRQISYALKSVKKHFDYTPNIYLMSEHAMHSQIPQIIKGFGFKGAIMRTHFMMYGFNPTYNEPFGWWVGMDGSRIPTIPTYDGEGAEFFKTPIDNWILTRYPSDDCPTSLLDFRNQFSHINPLLASRADDSGLRKEELVKEYDGDSLYRWILLDELLSLYPKPKAEFITKPDDFTVRMPWGYCGNRIWNTSRKAEMQLLTAERLAAFEYIFAGNNRENKLHESWKNLLVAQHHDVQIVGLINDAEKYLSASLKTSGLVLENSLASIAKHMSADGVQQVTVFNPVSWERTQWIETKISFEKGQANSIEIFNGDKKVPSTYLQNHYYSDGSIFESTVAFAANLTALSLISYSVVPVKENKIEFEGGLLVDQENLQITTPFYNIKFNRAGGI
;
A
#
# COMPACT_ATOMS: atom_id res chain seq x y z
N MET A 1 0.83 16.05 -32.63
CA MET A 1 0.26 15.43 -31.42
C MET A 1 1.14 14.28 -31.01
N TYR A 2 1.36 14.11 -29.71
CA TYR A 2 2.10 12.95 -29.19
C TYR A 2 1.13 11.83 -28.83
N MET A 3 1.57 10.59 -29.01
CA MET A 3 0.84 9.37 -28.66
C MET A 3 1.72 8.53 -27.74
N LEU A 4 1.15 8.02 -26.66
CA LEU A 4 1.86 7.19 -25.69
C LEU A 4 1.04 5.93 -25.42
N SER A 5 1.68 4.76 -25.44
CA SER A 5 1.02 3.49 -25.18
C SER A 5 1.88 2.63 -24.27
N TYR A 6 1.30 2.25 -23.13
CA TYR A 6 1.87 1.34 -22.16
C TYR A 6 0.87 0.22 -21.92
N ASP A 7 1.35 -1.01 -21.99
CA ASP A 7 0.53 -2.16 -21.69
C ASP A 7 0.44 -2.36 -20.19
N HIS A 8 -0.79 -2.25 -19.69
CA HIS A 8 -1.13 -2.63 -18.35
C HIS A 8 -1.34 -4.15 -18.26
N GLY A 9 -0.83 -4.76 -17.21
CA GLY A 9 -1.02 -6.18 -16.93
C GLY A 9 -0.06 -6.73 -15.89
N GLY A 10 0.11 -8.05 -15.88
CA GLY A 10 0.98 -8.75 -14.95
C GLY A 10 0.51 -10.17 -14.66
N LEU A 11 0.98 -10.75 -13.56
CA LEU A 11 0.75 -12.15 -13.21
C LEU A 11 -0.44 -12.38 -12.28
N ILE A 12 -0.87 -11.38 -11.52
CA ILE A 12 -1.87 -11.56 -10.44
C ILE A 12 -3.26 -11.86 -11.00
N LEU A 13 -3.70 -11.19 -12.05
CA LEU A 13 -4.97 -11.46 -12.73
C LEU A 13 -4.82 -12.40 -13.93
N TRP A 14 -3.81 -12.14 -14.78
CA TRP A 14 -3.74 -12.73 -16.11
C TRP A 14 -2.81 -13.94 -16.23
N GLY A 15 -1.83 -14.07 -15.34
CA GLY A 15 -0.86 -15.17 -15.34
C GLY A 15 0.25 -15.05 -16.39
N GLY A 16 1.20 -15.98 -16.34
CA GLY A 16 2.44 -15.92 -17.12
C GLY A 16 2.25 -16.14 -18.63
N ASP A 17 1.36 -17.05 -19.02
CA ASP A 17 1.13 -17.38 -20.43
C ASP A 17 0.48 -16.21 -21.17
N HIS A 18 -0.51 -15.57 -20.54
CA HIS A 18 -1.13 -14.36 -21.09
C HIS A 18 -0.10 -13.24 -21.24
N PHE A 19 0.71 -12.98 -20.21
CA PHE A 19 1.76 -11.97 -20.29
C PHE A 19 2.75 -12.27 -21.44
N GLN A 20 3.21 -13.52 -21.57
CA GLN A 20 4.15 -13.92 -22.62
C GLN A 20 3.55 -13.73 -24.02
N GLU A 21 2.29 -14.14 -24.24
CA GLU A 21 1.59 -13.94 -25.50
C GLU A 21 1.52 -12.45 -25.86
N ARG A 22 1.10 -11.61 -24.90
CA ARG A 22 0.89 -10.17 -25.12
C ARG A 22 2.19 -9.43 -25.34
N LEU A 23 3.26 -9.80 -24.63
CA LEU A 23 4.61 -9.30 -24.86
C LEU A 23 5.06 -9.60 -26.28
N ARG A 24 5.00 -10.86 -26.72
CA ARG A 24 5.44 -11.26 -28.06
C ARG A 24 4.62 -10.60 -29.17
N ASN A 25 3.31 -10.43 -28.95
CA ASN A 25 2.47 -9.67 -29.86
C ASN A 25 2.92 -8.20 -29.98
N ALA A 26 3.20 -7.51 -28.87
CA ALA A 26 3.72 -6.15 -28.89
C ALA A 26 5.07 -6.04 -29.62
N ILE A 27 5.97 -7.00 -29.40
CA ILE A 27 7.25 -7.07 -30.13
C ILE A 27 7.04 -7.23 -31.64
N SER A 28 6.08 -8.06 -32.06
CA SER A 28 5.77 -8.21 -33.49
C SER A 28 5.33 -6.88 -34.14
N TRP A 29 4.71 -5.97 -33.39
CA TRP A 29 4.33 -4.66 -33.89
C TRP A 29 5.52 -3.69 -33.96
N LEU A 30 6.47 -3.79 -33.03
CA LEU A 30 7.73 -3.04 -33.14
C LEU A 30 8.54 -3.41 -34.39
N ASP A 31 8.47 -4.67 -34.82
CA ASP A 31 9.06 -5.14 -36.08
C ASP A 31 8.33 -4.61 -37.32
N LYS A 32 6.99 -4.54 -37.27
CA LYS A 32 6.14 -4.13 -38.42
C LYS A 32 6.09 -2.63 -38.66
N TYR A 33 6.04 -1.82 -37.59
CA TYR A 33 5.71 -0.39 -37.65
C TYR A 33 6.87 0.44 -37.09
N PRO A 34 7.79 0.98 -37.91
CA PRO A 34 9.02 1.62 -37.44
C PRO A 34 8.83 2.83 -36.52
N GLY A 35 7.71 3.56 -36.65
CA GLY A 35 7.38 4.70 -35.81
C GLY A 35 6.72 4.31 -34.48
N PHE A 36 6.16 3.10 -34.36
CA PHE A 36 5.47 2.64 -33.15
C PHE A 36 6.42 2.53 -31.95
N LYS A 37 5.94 2.93 -30.77
CA LYS A 37 6.64 2.77 -29.49
C LYS A 37 5.66 2.24 -28.45
N ILE A 38 6.17 1.44 -27.52
CA ILE A 38 5.35 0.85 -26.45
C ILE A 38 6.15 0.64 -25.18
N GLY A 39 5.52 0.77 -24.03
CA GLY A 39 6.12 0.37 -22.75
C GLY A 39 5.28 -0.61 -21.95
N LEU A 40 5.82 -1.01 -20.80
CA LEU A 40 5.17 -1.93 -19.87
C LEU A 40 4.78 -1.22 -18.57
N ASP A 41 3.49 -1.15 -18.26
CA ASP A 41 2.94 -0.76 -16.95
C ASP A 41 2.48 -2.02 -16.20
N ASN A 42 3.42 -2.84 -15.74
CA ASN A 42 3.11 -4.06 -14.99
C ASN A 42 3.43 -3.92 -13.52
N GLU A 43 2.90 -4.81 -12.66
CA GLU A 43 3.37 -4.88 -11.28
C GLU A 43 4.85 -5.31 -11.19
N ALA A 44 5.67 -4.62 -10.39
CA ALA A 44 7.09 -4.99 -10.28
C ALA A 44 7.29 -6.36 -9.63
N HIS A 45 6.31 -6.83 -8.85
CA HIS A 45 6.25 -8.19 -8.33
C HIS A 45 6.45 -9.24 -9.43
N MET A 46 5.92 -9.02 -10.63
CA MET A 46 6.11 -9.91 -11.77
C MET A 46 7.58 -10.17 -12.05
N TYR A 47 8.42 -9.13 -12.06
CA TYR A 47 9.85 -9.28 -12.38
C TYR A 47 10.58 -10.12 -11.32
N ASP A 48 10.28 -9.89 -10.04
CA ASP A 48 10.81 -10.70 -8.93
C ASP A 48 10.34 -12.15 -8.99
N LYS A 49 9.11 -12.40 -9.47
CA LYS A 49 8.54 -13.74 -9.62
C LYS A 49 9.13 -14.47 -10.83
N LEU A 50 9.19 -13.83 -11.99
CA LEU A 50 9.83 -14.37 -13.20
C LEU A 50 11.30 -14.71 -12.94
N ALA A 51 12.06 -13.87 -12.23
CA ALA A 51 13.45 -14.17 -11.88
C ALA A 51 13.62 -15.50 -11.12
N ARG A 52 12.61 -15.94 -10.37
CA ARG A 52 12.62 -17.20 -9.60
C ARG A 52 12.02 -18.37 -10.39
N GLU A 53 10.94 -18.11 -11.12
CA GLU A 53 10.06 -19.15 -11.65
C GLU A 53 10.17 -19.32 -13.17
N ASN A 54 10.49 -18.26 -13.91
CA ASN A 54 10.67 -18.27 -15.36
C ASN A 54 11.71 -17.22 -15.82
N PRO A 55 13.01 -17.43 -15.54
CA PRO A 55 14.05 -16.46 -15.85
C PRO A 55 14.21 -16.24 -17.36
N ALA A 56 13.87 -17.22 -18.20
CA ALA A 56 13.92 -17.11 -19.65
C ALA A 56 12.96 -16.02 -20.18
N LEU A 57 11.76 -15.92 -19.61
CA LEU A 57 10.81 -14.86 -19.99
C LEU A 57 11.27 -13.48 -19.52
N LEU A 58 11.92 -13.38 -18.35
CA LEU A 58 12.55 -12.14 -17.90
C LEU A 58 13.69 -11.71 -18.83
N ASP A 59 14.49 -12.67 -19.32
CA ASP A 59 15.54 -12.43 -20.30
C ASP A 59 14.98 -12.00 -21.67
N GLU A 60 13.82 -12.51 -22.07
CA GLU A 60 13.10 -12.00 -23.24
C GLU A 60 12.84 -10.49 -23.13
N ILE A 61 12.36 -10.00 -21.98
CA ILE A 61 12.16 -8.56 -21.74
C ILE A 61 13.49 -7.80 -21.87
N ARG A 62 14.56 -8.29 -21.23
CA ARG A 62 15.90 -7.67 -21.29
C ARG A 62 16.43 -7.60 -22.72
N ASN A 63 16.24 -8.67 -23.49
CA ASN A 63 16.69 -8.74 -24.88
C ASN A 63 15.88 -7.80 -25.77
N ASN A 64 14.57 -7.69 -25.54
CA ASN A 64 13.71 -6.76 -26.27
C ASN A 64 14.09 -5.29 -25.98
N LEU A 65 14.39 -4.95 -24.72
CA LEU A 65 14.89 -3.60 -24.36
C LEU A 65 16.19 -3.26 -25.11
N LYS A 66 17.08 -4.23 -25.30
CA LYS A 66 18.32 -4.06 -26.09
C LYS A 66 18.07 -4.01 -27.59
N LYS A 67 17.11 -4.79 -28.10
CA LYS A 67 16.77 -4.88 -29.53
C LYS A 67 16.04 -3.64 -30.03
N TYR A 68 15.21 -3.01 -29.21
CA TYR A 68 14.39 -1.83 -29.56
C TYR A 68 14.68 -0.64 -28.65
N PRO A 69 15.93 -0.13 -28.64
CA PRO A 69 16.25 1.06 -27.85
C PRO A 69 15.34 2.21 -28.27
N GLU A 70 14.88 2.99 -27.28
CA GLU A 70 14.00 4.15 -27.47
C GLU A 70 12.62 3.86 -28.12
N ARG A 71 12.27 2.58 -28.29
CA ARG A 71 10.97 2.14 -28.83
C ARG A 71 10.25 1.15 -27.92
N PHE A 72 10.98 0.45 -27.05
CA PHE A 72 10.44 -0.39 -25.99
C PHE A 72 10.93 0.10 -24.62
N GLY A 73 10.01 0.27 -23.65
CA GLY A 73 10.35 0.86 -22.35
C GLY A 73 9.68 0.19 -21.15
N ILE A 74 10.17 0.51 -19.95
CA ILE A 74 9.57 0.09 -18.67
C ILE A 74 8.89 1.29 -18.02
N GLY A 75 7.59 1.18 -17.73
CA GLY A 75 6.77 2.20 -17.06
C GLY A 75 6.34 1.80 -15.64
N THR A 76 6.71 0.62 -15.16
CA THR A 76 6.35 0.09 -13.85
C THR A 76 6.79 1.00 -12.69
N CYS A 77 5.81 1.63 -12.02
CA CYS A 77 6.07 2.56 -10.92
C CYS A 77 5.72 2.02 -9.53
N THR A 78 4.99 0.90 -9.42
CA THR A 78 4.56 0.31 -8.13
C THR A 78 4.79 -1.20 -8.08
N TYR A 79 4.90 -1.74 -6.87
CA TYR A 79 5.26 -3.15 -6.68
C TYR A 79 4.10 -4.08 -6.98
N GLY A 80 2.88 -3.67 -6.61
CA GLY A 80 1.67 -4.45 -6.76
C GLY A 80 0.50 -3.70 -7.40
N GLN A 81 0.68 -2.56 -8.06
CA GLN A 81 -0.41 -1.80 -8.73
C GLN A 81 -1.61 -1.52 -7.80
N PRO A 82 -1.40 -0.77 -6.70
CA PRO A 82 -2.47 -0.48 -5.75
C PRO A 82 -3.42 0.60 -6.27
N LEU A 83 -4.58 0.70 -5.63
CA LEU A 83 -5.33 1.95 -5.58
C LEU A 83 -4.83 2.78 -4.38
N SER A 84 -3.96 3.76 -4.64
CA SER A 84 -3.17 4.45 -3.59
C SER A 84 -3.97 5.09 -2.46
N GLN A 85 -5.22 5.51 -2.71
CA GLN A 85 -6.07 6.12 -1.68
C GLN A 85 -6.65 5.11 -0.67
N PHE A 86 -6.57 3.81 -0.96
CA PHE A 86 -7.19 2.75 -0.16
C PHE A 86 -6.19 1.87 0.56
N ILE A 87 -4.92 2.24 0.54
CA ILE A 87 -3.84 1.60 1.28
C ILE A 87 -3.24 2.60 2.27
N GLY A 88 -2.56 2.09 3.30
CA GLY A 88 -1.96 2.96 4.28
C GLY A 88 -0.81 3.79 3.74
N GLU A 89 -0.42 4.76 4.56
CA GLU A 89 0.54 5.79 4.23
C GLU A 89 1.93 5.21 3.96
N GLU A 90 2.40 4.30 4.82
CA GLU A 90 3.69 3.64 4.61
C GLU A 90 3.61 2.67 3.42
N SER A 91 2.50 1.95 3.25
CA SER A 91 2.28 1.14 2.05
C SER A 91 2.42 1.95 0.75
N ASN A 92 1.93 3.19 0.67
CA ASN A 92 2.16 4.06 -0.50
C ASN A 92 3.66 4.28 -0.77
N ILE A 93 4.46 4.53 0.27
CA ILE A 93 5.92 4.67 0.17
C ILE A 93 6.58 3.35 -0.27
N ARG A 94 6.18 2.22 0.32
CA ARG A 94 6.77 0.91 0.04
C ARG A 94 6.42 0.38 -1.34
N GLN A 95 5.22 0.65 -1.85
CA GLN A 95 4.81 0.31 -3.21
C GLN A 95 5.80 0.87 -4.23
N ILE A 96 6.17 2.16 -4.11
CA ILE A 96 7.11 2.81 -5.01
C ILE A 96 8.54 2.34 -4.73
N SER A 97 8.97 2.34 -3.46
CA SER A 97 10.35 1.96 -3.09
C SER A 97 10.72 0.56 -3.59
N TYR A 98 9.83 -0.42 -3.40
CA TYR A 98 10.09 -1.80 -3.81
C TYR A 98 10.03 -1.96 -5.33
N ALA A 99 9.17 -1.22 -6.01
CA ALA A 99 9.13 -1.19 -7.47
C ALA A 99 10.44 -0.71 -8.05
N LEU A 100 10.93 0.46 -7.62
CA LEU A 100 12.17 1.04 -8.11
C LEU A 100 13.37 0.12 -7.85
N LYS A 101 13.44 -0.49 -6.65
CA LYS A 101 14.47 -1.48 -6.32
C LYS A 101 14.41 -2.70 -7.24
N SER A 102 13.21 -3.22 -7.52
CA SER A 102 13.04 -4.40 -8.38
C SER A 102 13.38 -4.07 -9.84
N VAL A 103 12.86 -2.97 -10.39
CA VAL A 103 13.15 -2.52 -11.75
C VAL A 103 14.65 -2.26 -11.94
N LYS A 104 15.29 -1.55 -11.00
CA LYS A 104 16.74 -1.31 -11.04
C LYS A 104 17.54 -2.61 -10.98
N LYS A 105 17.15 -3.55 -10.11
CA LYS A 105 17.80 -4.86 -10.00
C LYS A 105 17.72 -5.65 -11.32
N HIS A 106 16.58 -5.65 -11.99
CA HIS A 106 16.35 -6.55 -13.13
C HIS A 106 16.71 -5.96 -14.49
N PHE A 107 16.71 -4.63 -14.62
CA PHE A 107 16.89 -3.94 -15.90
C PHE A 107 17.96 -2.84 -15.87
N ASP A 108 18.61 -2.61 -14.73
CA ASP A 108 19.55 -1.49 -14.51
C ASP A 108 18.94 -0.10 -14.77
N TYR A 109 17.61 -0.02 -14.82
CA TYR A 109 16.83 1.17 -15.14
C TYR A 109 16.07 1.70 -13.92
N THR A 110 15.75 3.00 -13.90
CA THR A 110 14.89 3.60 -12.89
C THR A 110 13.88 4.52 -13.58
N PRO A 111 12.58 4.21 -13.50
CA PRO A 111 11.53 5.05 -14.06
C PRO A 111 11.66 6.50 -13.59
N ASN A 112 11.55 7.45 -14.52
CA ASN A 112 11.66 8.88 -14.24
C ASN A 112 10.33 9.63 -14.38
N ILE A 113 9.33 9.07 -15.05
CA ILE A 113 7.96 9.60 -15.12
C ILE A 113 7.02 8.64 -14.41
N TYR A 114 6.19 9.17 -13.51
CA TYR A 114 5.15 8.41 -12.84
C TYR A 114 3.90 8.28 -13.72
N LEU A 115 3.43 7.06 -13.94
CA LEU A 115 2.22 6.71 -14.69
C LEU A 115 1.57 5.49 -14.03
N MET A 116 0.24 5.43 -14.06
CA MET A 116 -0.53 4.25 -13.69
C MET A 116 -1.79 4.14 -14.55
N SER A 117 -2.25 2.92 -14.81
CA SER A 117 -3.57 2.64 -15.38
C SER A 117 -4.70 3.03 -14.42
N GLU A 118 -4.74 2.43 -13.23
CA GLU A 118 -5.78 2.63 -12.23
C GLU A 118 -5.55 3.90 -11.40
N HIS A 119 -6.51 4.21 -10.52
CA HIS A 119 -6.45 5.38 -9.65
C HIS A 119 -5.42 5.23 -8.52
N ALA A 120 -4.18 5.61 -8.81
CA ALA A 120 -3.06 5.63 -7.87
C ALA A 120 -2.59 7.07 -7.54
N MET A 121 -3.52 8.02 -7.46
CA MET A 121 -3.21 9.43 -7.26
C MET A 121 -3.88 10.01 -6.01
N HIS A 122 -3.18 10.93 -5.33
CA HIS A 122 -3.69 11.73 -4.21
C HIS A 122 -2.82 12.98 -4.02
N SER A 123 -3.25 13.92 -3.18
CA SER A 123 -2.60 15.24 -3.02
C SER A 123 -1.13 15.21 -2.58
N GLN A 124 -0.70 14.16 -1.88
CA GLN A 124 0.70 13.99 -1.47
C GLN A 124 1.62 13.26 -2.48
N ILE A 125 1.11 12.80 -3.63
CA ILE A 125 1.94 12.12 -4.64
C ILE A 125 3.13 12.98 -5.09
N PRO A 126 3.01 14.31 -5.37
CA PRO A 126 4.15 15.13 -5.78
C PRO A 126 5.35 15.05 -4.83
N GLN A 127 5.10 15.11 -3.52
CA GLN A 127 6.15 14.99 -2.50
C GLN A 127 6.80 13.60 -2.57
N ILE A 128 5.98 12.55 -2.59
CA ILE A 128 6.44 11.16 -2.56
C ILE A 128 7.30 10.83 -3.78
N ILE A 129 6.78 11.03 -4.99
CA ILE A 129 7.50 10.63 -6.21
C ILE A 129 8.74 11.50 -6.44
N LYS A 130 8.70 12.78 -6.08
CA LYS A 130 9.90 13.63 -6.09
C LYS A 130 10.96 13.12 -5.11
N GLY A 131 10.56 12.69 -3.91
CA GLY A 131 11.45 12.08 -2.92
C GLY A 131 12.12 10.78 -3.42
N PHE A 132 11.43 10.03 -4.28
CA PHE A 132 11.97 8.86 -4.96
C PHE A 132 12.76 9.16 -6.25
N GLY A 133 12.91 10.43 -6.60
CA GLY A 133 13.75 10.88 -7.71
C GLY A 133 13.05 10.98 -9.06
N PHE A 134 11.73 10.74 -9.14
CA PHE A 134 10.94 11.00 -10.34
C PHE A 134 11.09 12.47 -10.78
N LYS A 135 11.05 12.68 -12.09
CA LYS A 135 11.26 13.97 -12.77
C LYS A 135 9.98 14.53 -13.37
N GLY A 136 8.96 13.70 -13.58
CA GLY A 136 7.66 14.10 -14.07
C GLY A 136 6.57 13.10 -13.73
N ALA A 137 5.34 13.41 -14.11
CA ALA A 137 4.20 12.50 -14.00
C ALA A 137 3.19 12.71 -15.12
N ILE A 138 2.36 11.70 -15.34
CA ILE A 138 1.07 11.82 -16.02
C ILE A 138 0.00 11.67 -14.94
N MET A 139 -0.69 12.77 -14.61
CA MET A 139 -1.81 12.79 -13.66
C MET A 139 -3.11 12.48 -14.40
N ARG A 140 -3.19 11.26 -14.94
CA ARG A 140 -4.36 10.74 -15.66
C ARG A 140 -4.63 9.32 -15.17
N THR A 141 -5.86 9.09 -14.70
CA THR A 141 -6.36 7.73 -14.43
C THR A 141 -6.94 7.22 -15.74
N HIS A 142 -6.31 6.21 -16.33
CA HIS A 142 -6.71 5.69 -17.64
C HIS A 142 -7.94 4.80 -17.53
N PHE A 143 -8.11 4.12 -16.39
CA PHE A 143 -9.31 3.34 -16.07
C PHE A 143 -10.08 3.93 -14.87
N MET A 144 -11.09 4.78 -15.14
CA MET A 144 -11.81 5.56 -14.11
C MET A 144 -12.95 4.76 -13.43
N MET A 145 -12.72 3.49 -13.12
CA MET A 145 -13.73 2.66 -12.46
C MET A 145 -13.81 2.94 -10.95
N TYR A 146 -12.69 3.23 -10.28
CA TYR A 146 -12.61 3.39 -8.82
C TYR A 146 -12.08 4.74 -8.36
N GLY A 147 -11.73 5.60 -9.32
CA GLY A 147 -11.41 6.99 -9.05
C GLY A 147 -11.00 7.74 -10.30
N PHE A 148 -10.93 9.06 -10.19
CA PHE A 148 -10.44 9.95 -11.23
C PHE A 148 -9.82 11.20 -10.62
N ASN A 149 -8.98 11.85 -11.41
CA ASN A 149 -8.23 13.05 -11.01
C ASN A 149 -9.02 14.32 -11.34
N PRO A 150 -8.71 15.45 -10.70
CA PRO A 150 -9.14 16.76 -11.18
C PRO A 150 -8.60 17.03 -12.59
N THR A 151 -9.33 17.84 -13.35
CA THR A 151 -8.97 18.22 -14.73
C THR A 151 -8.41 19.64 -14.79
N TYR A 152 -7.61 19.90 -15.83
CA TYR A 152 -6.99 21.20 -16.06
C TYR A 152 -6.97 21.56 -17.54
N ASN A 153 -7.17 22.84 -17.84
CA ASN A 153 -7.15 23.37 -19.21
C ASN A 153 -5.74 23.75 -19.72
N GLU A 154 -4.72 22.97 -19.39
CA GLU A 154 -3.32 23.26 -19.73
C GLU A 154 -2.60 21.99 -20.17
N PRO A 155 -1.73 22.03 -21.20
CA PRO A 155 -1.01 20.86 -21.69
C PRO A 155 -0.04 20.29 -20.65
N PHE A 156 0.56 21.17 -19.83
CA PHE A 156 1.66 20.83 -18.95
C PHE A 156 1.89 21.89 -17.88
N GLY A 157 2.15 21.45 -16.65
CA GLY A 157 2.30 22.34 -15.50
C GLY A 157 2.99 21.69 -14.32
N TRP A 158 2.99 22.38 -13.19
CA TRP A 158 3.47 21.89 -11.92
C TRP A 158 2.32 21.24 -11.17
N TRP A 159 2.37 19.92 -10.94
CA TRP A 159 1.51 19.30 -9.94
C TRP A 159 2.05 19.63 -8.56
N VAL A 160 1.26 20.37 -7.76
CA VAL A 160 1.64 20.90 -6.45
C VAL A 160 0.90 20.16 -5.34
N GLY A 161 1.67 19.52 -4.46
CA GLY A 161 1.17 18.84 -3.27
C GLY A 161 0.88 19.80 -2.11
N MET A 162 0.25 19.28 -1.05
CA MET A 162 -0.16 20.10 0.10
C MET A 162 1.01 20.73 0.85
N ASP A 163 2.20 20.12 0.77
CA ASP A 163 3.44 20.61 1.37
C ASP A 163 4.17 21.65 0.49
N GLY A 164 3.63 21.99 -0.68
CA GLY A 164 4.27 22.86 -1.66
C GLY A 164 5.31 22.15 -2.53
N SER A 165 5.53 20.84 -2.36
CA SER A 165 6.33 20.06 -3.30
C SER A 165 5.67 20.08 -4.67
N ARG A 166 6.49 20.31 -5.71
CA ARG A 166 6.01 20.36 -7.09
C ARG A 166 6.80 19.43 -8.01
N ILE A 167 6.10 18.84 -8.98
CA ILE A 167 6.68 18.02 -10.05
C ILE A 167 6.06 18.36 -11.41
N PRO A 168 6.82 18.41 -12.52
CA PRO A 168 6.28 18.61 -13.87
C PRO A 168 5.25 17.53 -14.23
N THR A 169 4.12 17.89 -14.81
CA THR A 169 3.01 16.95 -15.00
C THR A 169 2.16 17.31 -16.21
N ILE A 170 1.72 16.28 -16.94
CA ILE A 170 0.60 16.36 -17.88
C ILE A 170 -0.67 15.95 -17.12
N PRO A 171 -1.71 16.81 -17.06
CA PRO A 171 -2.96 16.50 -16.37
C PRO A 171 -3.94 15.73 -17.27
N THR A 172 -5.03 15.22 -16.68
CA THR A 172 -6.27 15.01 -17.44
C THR A 172 -6.79 16.37 -17.91
N TYR A 173 -7.11 16.50 -19.20
CA TYR A 173 -7.60 17.77 -19.74
C TYR A 173 -9.07 18.02 -19.41
N ASP A 174 -9.47 19.28 -19.31
CA ASP A 174 -10.89 19.65 -19.20
C ASP A 174 -11.70 19.09 -20.37
N GLY A 175 -12.74 18.31 -20.07
CA GLY A 175 -13.59 17.66 -21.08
C GLY A 175 -13.06 16.32 -21.61
N GLU A 176 -11.89 15.84 -21.17
CA GLU A 176 -11.35 14.53 -21.55
C GLU A 176 -12.03 13.37 -20.80
N GLY A 177 -12.66 13.65 -19.67
CA GLY A 177 -13.40 12.68 -18.85
C GLY A 177 -12.96 12.74 -17.39
N ALA A 178 -13.93 12.84 -16.48
CA ALA A 178 -13.74 12.85 -15.03
C ALA A 178 -15.00 12.29 -14.36
N GLU A 179 -15.32 11.03 -14.72
CA GLU A 179 -16.54 10.37 -14.29
C GLU A 179 -16.30 8.88 -14.13
N PHE A 180 -17.02 8.29 -13.19
CA PHE A 180 -16.98 6.87 -12.95
C PHE A 180 -17.46 6.03 -14.14
N PHE A 181 -16.91 4.81 -14.25
CA PHE A 181 -17.23 3.84 -15.32
C PHE A 181 -16.88 4.31 -16.74
N LYS A 182 -15.99 5.30 -16.86
CA LYS A 182 -15.46 5.76 -18.14
C LYS A 182 -13.94 5.55 -18.20
N THR A 183 -13.39 5.66 -19.39
CA THR A 183 -11.97 5.97 -19.60
C THR A 183 -11.91 7.39 -20.17
N PRO A 184 -10.80 8.12 -20.01
CA PRO A 184 -10.64 9.38 -20.72
C PRO A 184 -10.69 9.15 -22.24
N ILE A 185 -11.12 10.19 -22.98
CA ILE A 185 -11.43 10.11 -24.42
C ILE A 185 -10.24 9.58 -25.22
N ASP A 186 -9.04 10.03 -24.91
CA ASP A 186 -7.81 9.59 -25.56
C ASP A 186 -7.55 8.09 -25.37
N ASN A 187 -7.67 7.59 -24.15
CA ASN A 187 -7.52 6.17 -23.84
C ASN A 187 -8.61 5.33 -24.51
N TRP A 188 -9.86 5.83 -24.56
CA TRP A 188 -10.95 5.16 -25.27
C TRP A 188 -10.63 5.01 -26.77
N ILE A 189 -10.14 6.08 -27.41
CA ILE A 189 -9.73 6.06 -28.81
C ILE A 189 -8.58 5.09 -29.01
N LEU A 190 -7.51 5.19 -28.22
CA LEU A 190 -6.30 4.36 -28.35
C LEU A 190 -6.54 2.86 -28.10
N THR A 191 -7.65 2.50 -27.45
CA THR A 191 -8.01 1.10 -27.16
C THR A 191 -9.10 0.54 -28.08
N ARG A 192 -9.85 1.38 -28.79
CA ARG A 192 -11.05 0.95 -29.52
C ARG A 192 -11.12 1.41 -30.96
N TYR A 193 -10.60 2.58 -31.29
CA TYR A 193 -10.59 3.05 -32.68
C TYR A 193 -9.61 2.24 -33.54
N PRO A 194 -9.96 1.94 -34.81
CA PRO A 194 -11.30 2.09 -35.40
C PRO A 194 -12.23 0.94 -34.97
N SER A 195 -13.46 1.27 -34.57
CA SER A 195 -14.54 0.30 -34.36
C SER A 195 -15.92 0.95 -34.41
N ASP A 196 -16.97 0.14 -34.52
CA ASP A 196 -18.36 0.64 -34.43
C ASP A 196 -18.65 1.30 -33.07
N ASP A 197 -18.05 0.80 -32.00
CA ASP A 197 -18.18 1.34 -30.64
C ASP A 197 -17.37 2.63 -30.42
N CYS A 198 -16.38 2.89 -31.28
CA CYS A 198 -15.53 4.08 -31.22
C CYS A 198 -15.15 4.56 -32.63
N PRO A 199 -16.07 5.27 -33.32
CA PRO A 199 -15.78 5.86 -34.63
C PRO A 199 -14.90 7.10 -34.55
N THR A 200 -14.73 7.69 -33.35
CA THR A 200 -13.93 8.89 -33.12
C THR A 200 -12.44 8.61 -33.29
N SER A 201 -11.79 9.35 -34.18
CA SER A 201 -10.38 9.21 -34.53
C SER A 201 -9.46 10.10 -33.68
N LEU A 202 -8.14 9.91 -33.79
CA LEU A 202 -7.16 10.82 -33.19
C LEU A 202 -7.17 12.22 -33.83
N LEU A 203 -7.65 12.34 -35.07
CA LEU A 203 -7.87 13.65 -35.70
C LEU A 203 -9.04 14.39 -35.05
N ASP A 204 -10.13 13.70 -34.73
CA ASP A 204 -11.28 14.28 -34.02
C ASP A 204 -10.87 14.75 -32.63
N PHE A 205 -10.10 13.91 -31.90
CA PHE A 205 -9.51 14.30 -30.62
C PHE A 205 -8.64 15.55 -30.73
N ARG A 206 -7.75 15.60 -31.73
CA ARG A 206 -6.91 16.78 -31.97
C ARG A 206 -7.73 18.04 -32.27
N ASN A 207 -8.83 17.92 -33.01
CA ASN A 207 -9.71 19.05 -33.31
C ASN A 207 -10.43 19.55 -32.05
N GLN A 208 -10.95 18.62 -31.23
CA GLN A 208 -11.63 18.92 -29.97
C GLN A 208 -10.69 19.63 -28.97
N PHE A 209 -9.45 19.15 -28.84
CA PHE A 209 -8.44 19.69 -27.92
C PHE A 209 -7.43 20.60 -28.62
N SER A 210 -7.83 21.30 -29.69
CA SER A 210 -6.95 22.16 -30.50
C SER A 210 -6.32 23.35 -29.72
N HIS A 211 -6.89 23.71 -28.58
CA HIS A 211 -6.36 24.72 -27.66
C HIS A 211 -5.22 24.19 -26.78
N ILE A 212 -5.05 22.87 -26.67
CA ILE A 212 -3.98 22.22 -25.92
C ILE A 212 -2.80 22.00 -26.88
N ASN A 213 -1.64 22.61 -26.58
CA ASN A 213 -0.44 22.43 -27.38
C ASN A 213 0.84 22.55 -26.53
N PRO A 214 1.72 21.53 -26.50
CA PRO A 214 1.58 20.23 -27.18
C PRO A 214 0.49 19.33 -26.55
N LEU A 215 -0.25 18.61 -27.41
CA LEU A 215 -1.30 17.66 -27.02
C LEU A 215 -0.74 16.24 -26.93
N LEU A 216 -1.11 15.51 -25.87
CA LEU A 216 -0.85 14.08 -25.67
C LEU A 216 -2.16 13.29 -25.63
N ALA A 217 -2.23 12.24 -26.45
CA ALA A 217 -3.11 11.10 -26.21
C ALA A 217 -2.32 9.97 -25.56
N SER A 218 -2.76 9.45 -24.42
CA SER A 218 -2.07 8.38 -23.69
C SER A 218 -2.97 7.20 -23.36
N ARG A 219 -2.38 6.00 -23.46
CA ARG A 219 -2.94 4.73 -23.03
C ARG A 219 -2.01 4.11 -22.00
N ALA A 220 -2.54 3.79 -20.84
CA ALA A 220 -2.01 2.81 -19.89
C ALA A 220 -3.19 1.91 -19.55
N ASP A 221 -3.34 0.81 -20.28
CA ASP A 221 -4.55 -0.02 -20.23
C ASP A 221 -4.23 -1.44 -20.67
N ASP A 222 -5.16 -2.36 -20.44
CA ASP A 222 -5.03 -3.80 -20.62
C ASP A 222 -4.32 -4.13 -21.92
N SER A 223 -3.26 -4.93 -21.82
CA SER A 223 -2.41 -5.33 -22.96
C SER A 223 -3.17 -5.99 -24.13
N GLY A 224 -4.39 -6.49 -23.88
CA GLY A 224 -5.27 -7.05 -24.90
C GLY A 224 -6.03 -6.03 -25.76
N LEU A 225 -6.08 -4.76 -25.34
CA LEU A 225 -6.92 -3.72 -25.96
C LEU A 225 -6.22 -2.90 -27.06
N ARG A 226 -4.99 -3.24 -27.44
CA ARG A 226 -4.31 -2.54 -28.53
C ARG A 226 -5.04 -2.71 -29.87
N LYS A 227 -4.97 -1.71 -30.75
CA LYS A 227 -5.54 -1.75 -32.11
C LYS A 227 -4.46 -1.60 -33.18
N GLU A 228 -4.24 -2.66 -33.97
CA GLU A 228 -3.18 -2.67 -35.00
C GLU A 228 -3.52 -1.72 -36.14
N GLU A 229 -4.81 -1.61 -36.48
CA GLU A 229 -5.34 -0.71 -37.51
C GLU A 229 -5.03 0.75 -37.19
N LEU A 230 -5.20 1.16 -35.93
CA LEU A 230 -4.82 2.50 -35.45
C LEU A 230 -3.32 2.72 -35.60
N VAL A 231 -2.50 1.76 -35.13
CA VAL A 231 -1.04 1.88 -35.25
C VAL A 231 -0.64 2.02 -36.72
N LYS A 232 -1.20 1.20 -37.61
CA LYS A 232 -0.96 1.24 -39.05
C LYS A 232 -1.37 2.57 -39.69
N GLU A 233 -2.49 3.16 -39.27
CA GLU A 233 -2.99 4.44 -39.81
C GLU A 233 -2.04 5.59 -39.50
N TYR A 234 -1.50 5.63 -38.27
CA TYR A 234 -0.67 6.75 -37.80
C TYR A 234 0.84 6.50 -37.85
N ASP A 235 1.29 5.30 -38.24
CA ASP A 235 2.72 5.00 -38.40
C ASP A 235 3.31 5.81 -39.56
N GLY A 236 4.35 6.60 -39.27
CA GLY A 236 5.03 7.44 -40.26
C GLY A 236 4.34 8.78 -40.57
N ASP A 237 3.19 9.09 -39.97
CA ASP A 237 2.56 10.41 -40.13
C ASP A 237 3.32 11.48 -39.34
N SER A 238 3.81 12.51 -40.04
CA SER A 238 4.53 13.64 -39.44
C SER A 238 3.75 14.43 -38.37
N LEU A 239 2.41 14.35 -38.38
CA LEU A 239 1.54 15.04 -37.43
C LEU A 239 1.35 14.27 -36.12
N TYR A 240 1.66 12.97 -36.10
CA TYR A 240 1.43 12.06 -34.99
C TYR A 240 2.71 11.31 -34.63
N ARG A 241 3.20 11.50 -33.40
CA ARG A 241 4.45 10.87 -32.97
C ARG A 241 4.24 10.00 -31.75
N TRP A 242 4.53 8.71 -31.88
CA TRP A 242 4.65 7.81 -30.74
C TRP A 242 5.88 8.19 -29.89
N ILE A 243 5.70 8.25 -28.59
CA ILE A 243 6.74 8.60 -27.60
C ILE A 243 6.74 7.61 -26.45
N LEU A 244 7.89 7.43 -25.81
CA LEU A 244 8.00 6.79 -24.50
C LEU A 244 7.94 7.84 -23.39
N LEU A 245 7.67 7.40 -22.16
CA LEU A 245 7.70 8.24 -20.96
C LEU A 245 9.01 9.02 -20.82
N ASP A 246 10.15 8.38 -21.09
CA ASP A 246 11.47 9.00 -20.97
C ASP A 246 11.67 10.23 -21.89
N GLU A 247 10.91 10.33 -22.98
CA GLU A 247 10.99 11.46 -23.91
C GLU A 247 10.17 12.67 -23.45
N LEU A 248 9.20 12.47 -22.55
CA LEU A 248 8.14 13.44 -22.23
C LEU A 248 8.71 14.82 -21.86
N LEU A 249 9.65 14.88 -20.92
CA LEU A 249 10.17 16.16 -20.43
C LEU A 249 11.04 16.91 -21.44
N SER A 250 11.56 16.23 -22.45
CA SER A 250 12.35 16.88 -23.52
C SER A 250 11.46 17.48 -24.62
N LEU A 251 10.24 16.96 -24.76
CA LEU A 251 9.28 17.37 -25.78
C LEU A 251 8.34 18.49 -25.32
N TYR A 252 8.19 18.66 -24.01
CA TYR A 252 7.31 19.66 -23.41
C TYR A 252 8.07 20.92 -23.00
N PRO A 253 7.43 22.10 -23.06
CA PRO A 253 8.03 23.35 -22.61
C PRO A 253 8.26 23.32 -21.08
N LYS A 254 9.01 24.30 -20.57
CA LYS A 254 9.12 24.48 -19.10
C LYS A 254 7.73 24.69 -18.49
N PRO A 255 7.40 24.04 -17.36
CA PRO A 255 6.07 24.18 -16.77
C PRO A 255 5.83 25.60 -16.24
N LYS A 256 4.63 26.13 -16.51
CA LYS A 256 4.21 27.49 -16.11
C LYS A 256 2.96 27.50 -15.24
N ALA A 257 1.97 26.67 -15.57
CA ALA A 257 0.74 26.53 -14.81
C ALA A 257 0.99 25.76 -13.50
N GLU A 258 0.14 25.98 -12.50
CA GLU A 258 0.16 25.24 -11.23
C GLU A 258 -1.16 24.47 -11.07
N PHE A 259 -1.03 23.16 -10.84
CA PHE A 259 -2.11 22.22 -10.58
C PHE A 259 -2.08 21.90 -9.09
N ILE A 260 -2.66 22.79 -8.29
CA ILE A 260 -2.75 22.62 -6.84
C ILE A 260 -3.87 21.63 -6.57
N THR A 261 -3.55 20.51 -5.93
CA THR A 261 -4.52 19.45 -5.62
C THR A 261 -4.67 19.27 -4.11
N LYS A 262 -5.90 19.34 -3.61
CA LYS A 262 -6.31 19.01 -2.24
C LYS A 262 -6.76 17.55 -2.15
N PRO A 263 -6.88 16.98 -0.93
CA PRO A 263 -7.35 15.60 -0.75
C PRO A 263 -8.71 15.36 -1.43
N ASP A 264 -9.65 16.30 -1.29
CA ASP A 264 -11.02 16.17 -1.81
C ASP A 264 -11.14 16.40 -3.33
N ASP A 265 -10.07 16.84 -4.01
CA ASP A 265 -10.10 17.06 -5.46
C ASP A 265 -10.03 15.73 -6.25
N PHE A 266 -9.54 14.66 -5.61
CA PHE A 266 -9.51 13.33 -6.19
C PHE A 266 -10.77 12.57 -5.80
N THR A 267 -11.60 12.25 -6.79
CA THR A 267 -12.87 11.59 -6.55
C THR A 267 -12.69 10.09 -6.64
N VAL A 268 -13.08 9.36 -5.60
CA VAL A 268 -12.88 7.91 -5.52
C VAL A 268 -14.10 7.17 -5.02
N ARG A 269 -14.17 5.89 -5.34
CA ARG A 269 -15.17 4.96 -4.81
C ARG A 269 -14.61 3.56 -4.72
N MET A 270 -15.12 2.79 -3.77
CA MET A 270 -14.80 1.36 -3.64
C MET A 270 -16.06 0.53 -3.52
N PRO A 271 -15.99 -0.76 -3.87
CA PRO A 271 -17.06 -1.72 -3.59
C PRO A 271 -17.10 -2.05 -2.09
N TRP A 272 -17.31 -1.04 -1.24
CA TRP A 272 -17.39 -1.20 0.21
C TRP A 272 -18.47 -2.23 0.57
N GLY A 273 -18.14 -3.12 1.50
CA GLY A 273 -19.01 -4.22 1.92
C GLY A 273 -18.82 -5.50 1.12
N TYR A 274 -18.13 -5.48 -0.02
CA TYR A 274 -17.77 -6.68 -0.75
C TYR A 274 -16.97 -7.64 0.17
N CYS A 275 -17.38 -8.91 0.23
CA CYS A 275 -16.84 -9.91 1.17
C CYS A 275 -16.70 -9.43 2.63
N GLY A 276 -17.59 -8.55 3.10
CA GLY A 276 -17.56 -8.01 4.48
C GLY A 276 -16.32 -7.18 4.78
N ASN A 277 -15.72 -6.54 3.78
CA ASN A 277 -14.46 -5.81 3.87
C ASN A 277 -13.26 -6.65 4.36
N ARG A 278 -13.31 -7.99 4.23
CA ARG A 278 -12.26 -8.88 4.77
C ARG A 278 -10.86 -8.56 4.24
N ILE A 279 -10.72 -8.31 2.93
CA ILE A 279 -9.41 -8.05 2.30
C ILE A 279 -8.80 -6.75 2.83
N TRP A 280 -9.59 -5.66 2.87
CA TRP A 280 -9.14 -4.34 3.36
C TRP A 280 -8.81 -4.36 4.85
N ASN A 281 -9.69 -4.92 5.69
CA ASN A 281 -9.46 -5.02 7.13
C ASN A 281 -8.21 -5.84 7.44
N THR A 282 -8.03 -6.95 6.71
CA THR A 282 -6.85 -7.80 6.87
C THR A 282 -5.58 -7.13 6.34
N SER A 283 -5.66 -6.37 5.25
CA SER A 283 -4.54 -5.56 4.74
C SER A 283 -4.10 -4.50 5.75
N ARG A 284 -5.05 -3.76 6.35
CA ARG A 284 -4.74 -2.79 7.41
C ARG A 284 -4.14 -3.47 8.64
N LYS A 285 -4.69 -4.62 9.06
CA LYS A 285 -4.13 -5.42 10.16
C LYS A 285 -2.69 -5.85 9.87
N ALA A 286 -2.42 -6.35 8.67
CA ALA A 286 -1.09 -6.77 8.24
C ALA A 286 -0.10 -5.60 8.23
N GLU A 287 -0.49 -4.44 7.70
CA GLU A 287 0.34 -3.23 7.72
C GLU A 287 0.67 -2.79 9.15
N MET A 288 -0.33 -2.70 10.04
CA MET A 288 -0.10 -2.30 11.44
C MET A 288 0.81 -3.27 12.20
N GLN A 289 0.62 -4.58 11.99
CA GLN A 289 1.49 -5.59 12.58
C GLN A 289 2.91 -5.50 12.03
N LEU A 290 3.07 -5.28 10.72
CA LEU A 290 4.37 -5.17 10.08
C LEU A 290 5.13 -3.93 10.53
N LEU A 291 4.48 -2.76 10.61
CA LEU A 291 5.09 -1.55 11.17
C LEU A 291 5.49 -1.71 12.64
N THR A 292 4.69 -2.45 13.41
CA THR A 292 5.00 -2.80 14.80
C THR A 292 6.24 -3.69 14.87
N ALA A 293 6.29 -4.72 14.02
CA ALA A 293 7.43 -5.64 13.91
C ALA A 293 8.71 -4.92 13.47
N GLU A 294 8.62 -3.98 12.52
CA GLU A 294 9.78 -3.17 12.08
C GLU A 294 10.37 -2.34 13.22
N ARG A 295 9.53 -1.60 13.95
CA ARG A 295 9.98 -0.78 15.09
C ARG A 295 10.65 -1.64 16.15
N LEU A 296 10.06 -2.78 16.46
CA LEU A 296 10.59 -3.69 17.47
C LEU A 296 11.89 -4.38 17.02
N ALA A 297 11.97 -4.80 15.76
CA ALA A 297 13.19 -5.35 15.18
C ALA A 297 14.31 -4.31 15.12
N ALA A 298 14.00 -3.03 14.91
CA ALA A 298 14.98 -1.96 15.00
C ALA A 298 15.56 -1.82 16.42
N PHE A 299 14.71 -1.87 17.45
CA PHE A 299 15.19 -1.94 18.84
C PHE A 299 16.03 -3.19 19.11
N GLU A 300 15.57 -4.36 18.66
CA GLU A 300 16.31 -5.61 18.82
C GLU A 300 17.69 -5.52 18.17
N TYR A 301 17.78 -4.95 16.98
CA TYR A 301 19.05 -4.77 16.28
C TYR A 301 20.00 -3.85 17.07
N ILE A 302 19.48 -2.75 17.63
CA ILE A 302 20.28 -1.81 18.43
C ILE A 302 20.81 -2.47 19.71
N PHE A 303 19.98 -3.22 20.43
CA PHE A 303 20.34 -3.77 21.75
C PHE A 303 21.02 -5.14 21.70
N ALA A 304 20.65 -5.98 20.74
CA ALA A 304 21.07 -7.38 20.66
C ALA A 304 21.76 -7.74 19.33
N GLY A 305 21.84 -6.82 18.37
CA GLY A 305 22.53 -7.04 17.09
C GLY A 305 21.81 -7.98 16.12
N ASN A 306 20.62 -8.48 16.45
CA ASN A 306 19.88 -9.44 15.62
C ASN A 306 19.22 -8.73 14.43
N ASN A 307 19.63 -9.07 13.20
CA ASN A 307 19.03 -8.52 11.99
C ASN A 307 17.82 -9.35 11.52
N ARG A 308 16.67 -8.68 11.31
CA ARG A 308 15.41 -9.27 10.83
C ARG A 308 14.96 -8.75 9.45
N GLU A 309 15.76 -7.92 8.80
CA GLU A 309 15.42 -7.15 7.60
C GLU A 309 14.90 -8.02 6.45
N ASN A 310 15.53 -9.15 6.16
CA ASN A 310 15.09 -10.04 5.07
C ASN A 310 13.65 -10.55 5.27
N LYS A 311 13.28 -10.91 6.51
CA LYS A 311 11.92 -11.36 6.84
C LYS A 311 10.91 -10.22 6.72
N LEU A 312 11.30 -9.01 7.14
CA LEU A 312 10.47 -7.81 6.97
C LEU A 312 10.27 -7.48 5.49
N HIS A 313 11.32 -7.59 4.67
CA HIS A 313 11.20 -7.41 3.22
C HIS A 313 10.26 -8.42 2.57
N GLU A 314 10.36 -9.70 2.93
CA GLU A 314 9.43 -10.73 2.48
C GLU A 314 7.99 -10.40 2.89
N SER A 315 7.76 -10.05 4.15
CA SER A 315 6.44 -9.72 4.67
C SER A 315 5.82 -8.49 3.98
N TRP A 316 6.62 -7.46 3.70
CA TRP A 316 6.19 -6.30 2.90
C TRP A 316 5.82 -6.68 1.48
N LYS A 317 6.66 -7.43 0.77
CA LYS A 317 6.35 -7.86 -0.61
C LYS A 317 5.01 -8.58 -0.68
N ASN A 318 4.74 -9.47 0.28
CA ASN A 318 3.46 -10.15 0.37
C ASN A 318 2.30 -9.16 0.61
N LEU A 319 2.42 -8.23 1.55
CA LEU A 319 1.38 -7.22 1.79
C LEU A 319 1.13 -6.35 0.55
N LEU A 320 2.17 -5.87 -0.11
CA LEU A 320 2.07 -5.00 -1.28
C LEU A 320 1.39 -5.69 -2.47
N VAL A 321 1.57 -6.99 -2.63
CA VAL A 321 0.86 -7.79 -3.64
C VAL A 321 -0.59 -8.03 -3.25
N ALA A 322 -0.88 -8.28 -1.97
CA ALA A 322 -2.27 -8.38 -1.49
C ALA A 322 -3.05 -7.06 -1.65
N GLN A 323 -2.34 -5.94 -1.74
CA GLN A 323 -2.89 -4.61 -1.98
C GLN A 323 -3.09 -4.29 -3.47
N HIS A 324 -2.84 -5.24 -4.37
CA HIS A 324 -3.11 -5.09 -5.79
C HIS A 324 -4.59 -4.80 -6.04
N HIS A 325 -4.87 -3.88 -6.97
CA HIS A 325 -6.24 -3.45 -7.26
C HIS A 325 -7.13 -4.65 -7.59
N ASP A 326 -6.75 -5.54 -8.51
CA ASP A 326 -7.53 -6.75 -8.83
C ASP A 326 -7.80 -7.67 -7.64
N VAL A 327 -6.83 -7.86 -6.74
CA VAL A 327 -7.05 -8.65 -5.52
C VAL A 327 -8.19 -8.05 -4.70
N GLN A 328 -8.26 -6.72 -4.62
CA GLN A 328 -9.27 -6.00 -3.85
C GLN A 328 -10.62 -5.85 -4.58
N ILE A 329 -10.63 -5.55 -5.88
CA ILE A 329 -11.84 -5.18 -6.64
C ILE A 329 -12.50 -6.36 -7.34
N VAL A 330 -11.72 -7.27 -7.93
CA VAL A 330 -12.23 -8.48 -8.59
C VAL A 330 -12.57 -9.53 -7.52
N GLY A 331 -11.89 -9.45 -6.37
CA GLY A 331 -12.09 -10.37 -5.27
C GLY A 331 -11.33 -11.67 -5.48
N LEU A 332 -10.03 -11.58 -5.78
CA LEU A 332 -9.14 -12.73 -5.85
C LEU A 332 -8.86 -13.25 -4.42
N ILE A 333 -9.87 -13.85 -3.79
CA ILE A 333 -9.85 -14.24 -2.36
C ILE A 333 -8.69 -15.19 -2.06
N ASN A 334 -8.39 -16.14 -2.95
CA ASN A 334 -7.30 -17.09 -2.76
C ASN A 334 -5.94 -16.40 -2.72
N ASP A 335 -5.71 -15.41 -3.61
CA ASP A 335 -4.48 -14.61 -3.59
C ASP A 335 -4.42 -13.71 -2.36
N ALA A 336 -5.52 -13.05 -2.01
CA ALA A 336 -5.61 -12.27 -0.78
C ALA A 336 -5.25 -13.13 0.45
N GLU A 337 -5.85 -14.30 0.60
CA GLU A 337 -5.58 -15.22 1.71
C GLU A 337 -4.13 -15.69 1.71
N LYS A 338 -3.58 -16.09 0.56
CA LYS A 338 -2.19 -16.52 0.41
C LYS A 338 -1.22 -15.44 0.87
N TYR A 339 -1.32 -14.24 0.30
CA TYR A 339 -0.34 -13.18 0.53
C TYR A 339 -0.52 -12.53 1.91
N LEU A 340 -1.75 -12.26 2.35
CA LEU A 340 -1.99 -11.67 3.67
C LEU A 340 -1.61 -12.62 4.80
N SER A 341 -1.93 -13.92 4.68
CA SER A 341 -1.55 -14.90 5.71
C SER A 341 -0.03 -15.05 5.78
N ALA A 342 0.67 -15.04 4.64
CA ALA A 342 2.13 -15.07 4.61
C ALA A 342 2.73 -13.81 5.26
N SER A 343 2.21 -12.62 4.94
CA SER A 343 2.65 -11.36 5.53
C SER A 343 2.45 -11.35 7.05
N LEU A 344 1.25 -11.70 7.52
CA LEU A 344 0.91 -11.78 8.95
C LEU A 344 1.74 -12.82 9.69
N LYS A 345 1.94 -14.01 9.11
CA LYS A 345 2.76 -15.06 9.74
C LYS A 345 4.20 -14.59 9.90
N THR A 346 4.81 -14.06 8.84
CA THR A 346 6.21 -13.65 8.86
C THR A 346 6.45 -12.46 9.80
N SER A 347 5.57 -11.45 9.78
CA SER A 347 5.68 -10.30 10.69
C SER A 347 5.37 -10.66 12.14
N GLY A 348 4.42 -11.56 12.39
CA GLY A 348 4.13 -12.06 13.74
C GLY A 348 5.32 -12.80 14.35
N LEU A 349 5.98 -13.66 13.57
CA LEU A 349 7.22 -14.31 14.00
C LEU A 349 8.34 -13.31 14.28
N VAL A 350 8.48 -12.24 13.50
CA VAL A 350 9.47 -11.19 13.81
C VAL A 350 9.11 -10.50 15.12
N LEU A 351 7.86 -10.10 15.30
CA LEU A 351 7.37 -9.44 16.52
C LEU A 351 7.64 -10.29 17.77
N GLU A 352 7.22 -11.56 17.78
CA GLU A 352 7.40 -12.47 18.91
C GLU A 352 8.87 -12.69 19.25
N ASN A 353 9.69 -12.97 18.23
CA ASN A 353 11.12 -13.23 18.44
C ASN A 353 11.88 -11.98 18.88
N SER A 354 11.56 -10.81 18.32
CA SER A 354 12.19 -9.55 18.70
C SER A 354 11.80 -9.15 20.13
N LEU A 355 10.52 -9.29 20.51
CA LEU A 355 10.08 -9.01 21.88
C LEU A 355 10.77 -9.95 22.87
N ALA A 356 10.78 -11.26 22.60
CA ALA A 356 11.41 -12.25 23.45
C ALA A 356 12.93 -12.03 23.58
N SER A 357 13.59 -11.62 22.48
CA SER A 357 15.01 -11.31 22.50
C SER A 357 15.31 -10.09 23.37
N ILE A 358 14.54 -8.99 23.23
CA ILE A 358 14.75 -7.78 24.03
C ILE A 358 14.41 -8.07 25.51
N ALA A 359 13.31 -8.77 25.78
CA ALA A 359 12.87 -9.09 27.14
C ALA A 359 13.95 -9.86 27.94
N LYS A 360 14.74 -10.72 27.29
CA LYS A 360 15.88 -11.43 27.92
C LYS A 360 17.02 -10.52 28.40
N HIS A 361 17.12 -9.32 27.82
CA HIS A 361 18.11 -8.32 28.20
C HIS A 361 17.55 -7.29 29.19
N MET A 362 16.29 -7.43 29.58
CA MET A 362 15.64 -6.62 30.60
C MET A 362 15.48 -7.46 31.86
N SER A 363 15.54 -6.81 33.01
CA SER A 363 15.26 -7.46 34.30
C SER A 363 14.28 -6.61 35.09
N ALA A 364 13.40 -7.27 35.83
CA ALA A 364 12.53 -6.66 36.82
C ALA A 364 12.56 -7.53 38.09
N ASP A 365 12.37 -6.91 39.25
CA ASP A 365 12.32 -7.65 40.53
C ASP A 365 11.10 -8.59 40.60
N GLY A 366 11.08 -9.51 41.56
CA GLY A 366 9.98 -10.45 41.75
C GLY A 366 10.25 -11.85 41.20
N VAL A 367 9.18 -12.63 41.01
CA VAL A 367 9.31 -14.02 40.52
C VAL A 367 9.21 -14.15 39.01
N GLN A 368 8.59 -13.17 38.35
CA GLN A 368 8.43 -13.10 36.90
C GLN A 368 8.41 -11.65 36.42
N GLN A 369 8.62 -11.47 35.11
CA GLN A 369 8.61 -10.20 34.42
C GLN A 369 7.63 -10.23 33.24
N VAL A 370 6.85 -9.18 33.08
CA VAL A 370 6.04 -8.91 31.89
C VAL A 370 6.64 -7.71 31.16
N THR A 371 7.07 -7.91 29.92
CA THR A 371 7.60 -6.82 29.08
C THR A 371 6.54 -6.35 28.10
N VAL A 372 6.21 -5.07 28.10
CA VAL A 372 5.18 -4.46 27.26
C VAL A 372 5.82 -3.47 26.31
N PHE A 373 5.53 -3.58 25.01
CA PHE A 373 5.98 -2.64 23.98
C PHE A 373 4.85 -1.68 23.60
N ASN A 374 5.14 -0.37 23.60
CA ASN A 374 4.29 0.65 23.02
C ASN A 374 4.76 1.00 21.60
N PRO A 375 4.04 0.59 20.55
CA PRO A 375 4.47 0.81 19.17
C PRO A 375 4.14 2.21 18.62
N VAL A 376 3.41 3.04 19.36
CA VAL A 376 2.99 4.38 18.90
C VAL A 376 3.86 5.49 19.50
N SER A 377 3.89 6.65 18.84
CA SER A 377 4.75 7.79 19.18
C SER A 377 4.19 8.71 20.27
N TRP A 378 3.16 8.30 20.98
CA TRP A 378 2.58 9.05 22.10
C TRP A 378 2.43 8.18 23.34
N GLU A 379 2.44 8.83 24.50
CA GLU A 379 2.17 8.19 25.78
C GLU A 379 0.72 7.71 25.86
N ARG A 380 0.51 6.54 26.45
CA ARG A 380 -0.83 6.02 26.68
C ARG A 380 -0.89 5.14 27.92
N THR A 381 -2.07 5.08 28.53
CA THR A 381 -2.39 4.06 29.53
C THR A 381 -3.28 3.00 28.89
N GLN A 382 -2.96 1.73 29.10
CA GLN A 382 -3.76 0.63 28.58
C GLN A 382 -3.84 -0.52 29.59
N TRP A 383 -5.02 -1.15 29.69
CA TRP A 383 -5.15 -2.44 30.35
C TRP A 383 -4.49 -3.52 29.50
N ILE A 384 -3.46 -4.14 30.07
CA ILE A 384 -2.76 -5.26 29.47
C ILE A 384 -3.26 -6.53 30.13
N GLU A 385 -3.79 -7.44 29.31
CA GLU A 385 -4.17 -8.78 29.72
C GLU A 385 -3.03 -9.74 29.38
N THR A 386 -2.54 -10.47 30.37
CA THR A 386 -1.50 -11.46 30.17
C THR A 386 -1.70 -12.67 31.06
N LYS A 387 -1.19 -13.80 30.59
CA LYS A 387 -1.22 -15.07 31.30
C LYS A 387 0.15 -15.34 31.91
N ILE A 388 0.15 -15.69 33.19
CA ILE A 388 1.35 -15.90 33.99
C ILE A 388 1.22 -17.26 34.67
N SER A 389 2.23 -18.12 34.52
CA SER A 389 2.24 -19.48 35.07
C SER A 389 3.29 -19.61 36.15
N PHE A 390 2.97 -20.23 37.28
CA PHE A 390 3.85 -20.34 38.43
C PHE A 390 4.14 -21.79 38.77
N GLU A 391 5.30 -22.04 39.38
CA GLU A 391 5.61 -23.33 39.97
C GLU A 391 4.82 -23.53 41.27
N LYS A 392 4.60 -24.79 41.65
CA LYS A 392 3.85 -25.14 42.86
C LYS A 392 4.50 -24.51 44.11
N GLY A 393 3.70 -23.78 44.88
CA GLY A 393 4.13 -23.07 46.09
C GLY A 393 4.82 -21.72 45.86
N GLN A 394 5.01 -21.29 44.61
CA GLN A 394 5.73 -20.05 44.29
C GLN A 394 4.91 -18.78 44.60
N ALA A 395 3.59 -18.82 44.40
CA ALA A 395 2.70 -17.69 44.67
C ALA A 395 1.29 -18.15 45.04
N ASN A 396 0.73 -17.60 46.13
CA ASN A 396 -0.70 -17.77 46.49
C ASN A 396 -1.53 -16.55 46.07
N SER A 397 -0.86 -15.42 45.85
CA SER A 397 -1.39 -14.15 45.38
C SER A 397 -0.24 -13.35 44.80
N ILE A 398 -0.54 -12.45 43.86
CA ILE A 398 0.43 -11.61 43.18
C ILE A 398 -0.01 -10.16 43.12
N GLU A 399 0.97 -9.28 43.05
CA GLU A 399 0.83 -7.87 42.72
C GLU A 399 1.78 -7.52 41.57
N ILE A 400 1.43 -6.51 40.78
CA ILE A 400 2.23 -6.05 39.64
C ILE A 400 2.83 -4.69 39.98
N PHE A 401 4.10 -4.51 39.65
CA PHE A 401 4.87 -3.29 39.91
C PHE A 401 5.56 -2.78 38.63
N ASN A 402 5.74 -1.46 38.55
CA ASN A 402 6.66 -0.80 37.61
C ASN A 402 7.70 -0.03 38.44
N GLY A 403 8.92 -0.58 38.51
CA GLY A 403 9.89 -0.18 39.54
C GLY A 403 9.29 -0.39 40.93
N ASP A 404 9.38 0.63 41.80
CA ASP A 404 8.84 0.56 43.16
C ASP A 404 7.32 0.83 43.25
N LYS A 405 6.67 1.17 42.13
CA LYS A 405 5.26 1.59 42.12
C LYS A 405 4.34 0.42 41.78
N LYS A 406 3.46 0.05 42.73
CA LYS A 406 2.35 -0.87 42.49
C LYS A 406 1.43 -0.30 41.40
N VAL A 407 1.11 -1.11 40.39
CA VAL A 407 0.16 -0.75 39.34
C VAL A 407 -1.21 -1.39 39.61
N PRO A 408 -2.31 -0.71 39.26
CA PRO A 408 -3.65 -1.31 39.36
C PRO A 408 -3.71 -2.61 38.56
N SER A 409 -4.11 -3.69 39.20
CA SER A 409 -4.21 -5.02 38.60
C SER A 409 -5.37 -5.82 39.18
N THR A 410 -5.98 -6.68 38.36
CA THR A 410 -7.03 -7.61 38.77
C THR A 410 -6.85 -8.97 38.11
N TYR A 411 -7.33 -10.01 38.79
CA TYR A 411 -7.46 -11.33 38.20
C TYR A 411 -8.69 -11.37 37.29
N LEU A 412 -8.51 -11.92 36.09
CA LEU A 412 -9.61 -12.27 35.19
C LEU A 412 -9.95 -13.75 35.31
N GLN A 413 -8.93 -14.60 35.50
CA GLN A 413 -9.08 -16.04 35.66
C GLN A 413 -7.91 -16.60 36.47
N ASN A 414 -8.18 -17.52 37.39
CA ASN A 414 -7.15 -18.24 38.15
C ASN A 414 -7.35 -19.75 38.11
N HIS A 415 -6.24 -20.46 38.02
CA HIS A 415 -6.14 -21.90 38.17
C HIS A 415 -5.15 -22.20 39.29
N TYR A 416 -5.47 -23.18 40.13
CA TYR A 416 -4.72 -23.47 41.35
C TYR A 416 -4.22 -24.91 41.36
N TYR A 417 -3.07 -25.12 41.99
CA TYR A 417 -2.62 -26.43 42.42
C TYR A 417 -3.44 -26.93 43.61
N SER A 418 -3.26 -28.20 43.96
CA SER A 418 -3.96 -28.84 45.08
C SER A 418 -3.61 -28.26 46.46
N ASP A 419 -2.49 -27.53 46.59
CA ASP A 419 -2.10 -26.85 47.83
C ASP A 419 -2.63 -25.41 47.93
N GLY A 420 -3.44 -24.97 46.94
CA GLY A 420 -3.99 -23.62 46.89
C GLY A 420 -3.05 -22.56 46.29
N SER A 421 -1.81 -22.92 45.93
CA SER A 421 -0.94 -22.01 45.17
C SER A 421 -1.43 -21.86 43.72
N ILE A 422 -1.17 -20.70 43.13
CA ILE A 422 -1.55 -20.39 41.75
C ILE A 422 -0.71 -21.26 40.82
N PHE A 423 -1.38 -21.97 39.90
CA PHE A 423 -0.75 -22.65 38.77
C PHE A 423 -0.63 -21.71 37.57
N GLU A 424 -1.74 -21.04 37.25
CA GLU A 424 -1.83 -20.12 36.13
C GLU A 424 -2.83 -19.01 36.46
N SER A 425 -2.51 -17.79 36.09
CA SER A 425 -3.39 -16.63 36.28
C SER A 425 -3.41 -15.77 35.01
N THR A 426 -4.62 -15.46 34.54
CA THR A 426 -4.84 -14.39 33.58
C THR A 426 -5.09 -13.11 34.37
N VAL A 427 -4.17 -12.15 34.25
CA VAL A 427 -4.18 -10.88 34.98
C VAL A 427 -4.35 -9.73 34.01
N ALA A 428 -5.20 -8.77 34.37
CA ALA A 428 -5.27 -7.47 33.72
C ALA A 428 -4.57 -6.43 34.59
N PHE A 429 -3.71 -5.59 34.02
CA PHE A 429 -3.10 -4.46 34.74
C PHE A 429 -3.02 -3.19 33.90
N ALA A 430 -3.14 -2.04 34.55
CA ALA A 430 -3.06 -0.74 33.91
C ALA A 430 -1.60 -0.34 33.68
N ALA A 431 -1.12 -0.55 32.46
CA ALA A 431 0.23 -0.19 32.05
C ALA A 431 0.28 1.28 31.59
N ASN A 432 1.15 2.08 32.21
CA ASN A 432 1.49 3.41 31.72
C ASN A 432 2.67 3.28 30.76
N LEU A 433 2.45 3.67 29.51
CA LEU A 433 3.34 3.37 28.41
C LEU A 433 3.86 4.64 27.76
N THR A 434 5.14 4.93 27.96
CA THR A 434 5.83 6.03 27.27
C THR A 434 5.83 5.79 25.76
N ALA A 435 5.81 6.86 24.97
CA ALA A 435 5.91 6.80 23.51
C ALA A 435 7.09 5.91 23.05
N LEU A 436 6.84 5.02 22.09
CA LEU A 436 7.83 4.19 21.40
C LEU A 436 8.83 3.51 22.36
N SER A 437 8.33 2.81 23.38
CA SER A 437 9.16 2.26 24.46
C SER A 437 8.82 0.82 24.81
N LEU A 438 9.79 0.10 25.38
CA LEU A 438 9.58 -1.17 26.07
C LEU A 438 9.69 -0.94 27.58
N ILE A 439 8.71 -1.45 28.33
CA ILE A 439 8.65 -1.29 29.79
C ILE A 439 8.47 -2.66 30.42
N SER A 440 9.27 -2.93 31.46
CA SER A 440 9.18 -4.14 32.25
C SER A 440 8.32 -3.92 33.50
N TYR A 441 7.46 -4.88 33.76
CA TYR A 441 6.61 -4.95 34.94
C TYR A 441 6.98 -6.19 35.75
N SER A 442 7.20 -5.97 37.04
CA SER A 442 7.52 -6.99 38.03
C SER A 442 6.26 -7.70 38.51
N VAL A 443 6.30 -9.03 38.57
CA VAL A 443 5.26 -9.85 39.19
C VAL A 443 5.77 -10.35 40.54
N VAL A 444 5.17 -9.86 41.63
CA VAL A 444 5.66 -10.09 42.99
C VAL A 444 4.65 -10.92 43.77
N PRO A 445 5.03 -12.07 44.36
CA PRO A 445 4.15 -12.84 45.23
C PRO A 445 3.89 -12.08 46.53
N VAL A 446 2.63 -12.08 46.96
CA VAL A 446 2.19 -11.48 48.22
C VAL A 446 1.38 -12.48 49.03
N LYS A 447 1.29 -12.27 50.35
CA LYS A 447 0.53 -13.15 51.26
C LYS A 447 -0.98 -13.03 51.05
N GLU A 448 -1.47 -11.82 50.80
CA GLU A 448 -2.85 -11.51 50.48
C GLU A 448 -2.84 -10.43 49.40
N ASN A 449 -3.64 -10.60 48.34
CA ASN A 449 -3.87 -9.51 47.39
C ASN A 449 -5.00 -8.62 47.93
N LYS A 450 -4.69 -7.37 48.24
CA LYS A 450 -5.69 -6.34 48.51
C LYS A 450 -6.00 -5.58 47.22
N ILE A 451 -7.23 -5.75 46.74
CA ILE A 451 -7.79 -4.92 45.67
C ILE A 451 -8.15 -3.57 46.30
N GLU A 452 -7.23 -2.61 46.20
CA GLU A 452 -7.39 -1.25 46.71
C GLU A 452 -7.69 -0.28 45.55
N PHE A 453 -8.80 -0.49 44.85
CA PHE A 453 -9.22 0.45 43.81
C PHE A 453 -10.73 0.69 43.82
N GLU A 454 -11.13 1.90 44.20
CA GLU A 454 -12.47 2.42 43.92
C GLU A 454 -12.46 3.07 42.54
N GLY A 455 -13.10 2.42 41.56
CA GLY A 455 -13.25 2.98 40.23
C GLY A 455 -14.34 4.05 40.17
N GLY A 456 -14.16 5.09 39.35
CA GLY A 456 -15.20 6.09 39.05
C GLY A 456 -16.27 5.60 38.06
N LEU A 457 -16.45 4.28 37.93
CA LEU A 457 -17.44 3.66 37.06
C LEU A 457 -18.71 3.38 37.85
N LEU A 458 -19.82 4.00 37.47
CA LEU A 458 -21.14 3.72 38.02
C LEU A 458 -21.97 3.01 36.95
N VAL A 459 -22.52 1.84 37.28
CA VAL A 459 -23.38 1.06 36.40
C VAL A 459 -24.79 1.07 36.98
N ASP A 460 -25.72 1.73 36.29
CA ASP A 460 -27.15 1.69 36.56
C ASP A 460 -27.81 0.72 35.58
N GLN A 461 -28.04 -0.50 36.04
CA GLN A 461 -28.63 -1.55 35.21
C GLN A 461 -30.09 -1.28 34.87
N GLU A 462 -30.83 -0.57 35.72
CA GLU A 462 -32.26 -0.32 35.52
C GLU A 462 -32.49 0.67 34.38
N ASN A 463 -31.68 1.72 34.35
CA ASN A 463 -31.69 2.76 33.32
C ASN A 463 -30.77 2.45 32.13
N LEU A 464 -30.09 1.29 32.16
CA LEU A 464 -29.08 0.89 31.20
C LEU A 464 -28.05 2.01 30.96
N GLN A 465 -27.46 2.51 32.03
CA GLN A 465 -26.57 3.66 32.00
C GLN A 465 -25.23 3.34 32.65
N ILE A 466 -24.15 3.74 31.98
CA ILE A 466 -22.79 3.66 32.49
C ILE A 466 -22.24 5.08 32.60
N THR A 467 -21.88 5.49 33.81
CA THR A 467 -21.20 6.77 34.05
C THR A 467 -19.74 6.50 34.36
N THR A 468 -18.86 7.20 33.67
CA THR A 468 -17.41 7.24 33.91
C THR A 468 -17.01 8.69 34.21
N PRO A 469 -15.75 8.97 34.59
CA PRO A 469 -15.27 10.34 34.73
C PRO A 469 -15.29 11.16 33.42
N PHE A 470 -15.42 10.51 32.25
CA PHE A 470 -15.32 11.17 30.94
C PHE A 470 -16.62 11.16 30.15
N TYR A 471 -17.41 10.08 30.29
CA TYR A 471 -18.60 9.83 29.51
C TYR A 471 -19.76 9.40 30.40
N ASN A 472 -20.94 9.85 30.03
CA ASN A 472 -22.20 9.31 30.49
C ASN A 472 -22.87 8.63 29.30
N ILE A 473 -22.95 7.30 29.36
CA ILE A 473 -23.36 6.42 28.25
C ILE A 473 -24.72 5.81 28.63
N LYS A 474 -25.74 5.99 27.80
CA LYS A 474 -27.09 5.45 28.06
C LYS A 474 -27.52 4.55 26.92
N PHE A 475 -27.61 3.25 27.17
CA PHE A 475 -28.02 2.30 26.16
C PHE A 475 -29.53 2.31 25.94
N ASN A 476 -29.93 2.27 24.67
CA ASN A 476 -31.33 2.10 24.32
C ASN A 476 -31.72 0.62 24.43
N ARG A 477 -32.88 0.33 25.02
CA ARG A 477 -33.44 -1.02 25.12
C ARG A 477 -33.67 -1.70 23.77
N ALA A 478 -33.88 -0.91 22.70
CA ALA A 478 -34.02 -1.39 21.33
C ALA A 478 -32.67 -1.61 20.61
N GLY A 479 -31.54 -1.37 21.30
CA GLY A 479 -30.20 -1.38 20.72
C GLY A 479 -29.68 0.03 20.41
N GLY A 480 -28.36 0.21 20.54
CA GLY A 480 -27.68 1.50 20.36
C GLY A 480 -27.17 2.11 21.67
N ILE A 481 -26.30 3.11 21.52
CA ILE A 481 -25.77 3.99 22.58
C ILE A 481 -26.44 5.35 22.49
#